data_AF-A0A5C6FMY0-F1
#
_entry.id   AF-A0A5C6FMY0-F1
#
_cell.length_a   1.000
_cell.length_b   1.000
_cell.length_c   1.000
_cell.angle_alpha   90.00
_cell.angle_beta   90.00
_cell.angle_gamma   90.00
#
_symmetry.space_group_name_H-M   'P 1'
#
loop_
_entity.id
_entity.type
_entity.pdbx_description
1 polymer ?
#
loop_
_entity_poly.entity_id
_entity_poly.type
_entity_poly.pdbx_seq_one_letter_code
_entity_poly.pdbx_strand_id
1 'polypeptide(L)'
;MSSTRIVTRLPLDRLWDDDGDIAAQRERYLSRPLLRDMLRQHPVEFYVADIGSPLRRVDVESCYQFWKSEAAANVVDDSEAGFRLEDFPGQFAYVASEWSGEIQTPIVLLEKHH
;
A
#
# COMPACT_ATOMS: atom_id res chain seq x y z
N MET A 1 -3.24 -12.83 -23.19
CA MET A 1 -3.13 -13.67 -21.98
C MET A 1 -2.53 -12.80 -20.90
N SER A 2 -3.34 -12.27 -19.98
CA SER A 2 -2.81 -11.46 -18.88
C SER A 2 -2.17 -12.42 -17.87
N SER A 3 -0.84 -12.36 -17.75
CA SER A 3 -0.10 -13.08 -16.73
C SER A 3 -0.15 -12.25 -15.46
N THR A 4 -1.00 -12.61 -14.50
CA THR A 4 -1.10 -11.91 -13.22
C THR A 4 0.18 -12.13 -12.42
N ARG A 5 1.10 -11.15 -12.48
CA ARG A 5 2.36 -11.18 -11.74
C ARG A 5 2.07 -11.12 -10.24
N ILE A 6 2.66 -12.06 -9.50
CA ILE A 6 2.52 -12.16 -8.04
C ILE A 6 3.63 -11.40 -7.32
N VAL A 7 3.34 -10.95 -6.11
CA VAL A 7 4.32 -10.37 -5.18
C VAL A 7 5.14 -11.51 -4.58
N THR A 8 6.47 -11.46 -4.73
CA THR A 8 7.37 -12.50 -4.23
C THR A 8 8.28 -12.05 -3.11
N ARG A 9 8.41 -10.74 -2.89
CA ARG A 9 9.24 -10.15 -1.83
C ARG A 9 8.71 -8.79 -1.43
N LEU A 10 9.05 -8.38 -0.22
CA LEU A 10 8.92 -7.03 0.30
C LEU A 10 10.31 -6.58 0.81
N PRO A 11 10.65 -5.29 0.73
CA PRO A 11 9.88 -4.22 0.09
C PRO A 11 9.86 -4.36 -1.44
N LEU A 12 8.83 -3.80 -2.08
CA LEU A 12 8.74 -3.66 -3.53
C LEU A 12 9.57 -2.47 -4.03
N ASP A 13 10.32 -2.68 -5.10
CA ASP A 13 11.07 -1.62 -5.78
C ASP A 13 10.34 -1.06 -7.01
N ARG A 14 9.27 -1.73 -7.47
CA ARG A 14 8.45 -1.32 -8.61
C ARG A 14 7.00 -1.76 -8.38
N LEU A 15 6.07 -1.03 -8.99
CA LEU A 15 4.65 -1.37 -9.05
C LEU A 15 4.29 -1.88 -10.45
N TRP A 16 3.21 -2.64 -10.54
CA TRP A 16 2.68 -3.14 -11.80
C TRP A 16 1.16 -3.32 -11.73
N ASP A 17 0.51 -3.30 -12.88
CA ASP A 17 -0.90 -3.65 -13.05
C ASP A 17 -1.06 -4.66 -14.21
N ASP A 18 -2.28 -4.78 -14.74
CA ASP A 18 -2.59 -5.68 -15.85
C ASP A 18 -1.96 -5.23 -17.18
N ASP A 19 -1.59 -3.95 -17.30
CA ASP A 19 -1.00 -3.34 -18.50
C ASP A 19 0.54 -3.33 -18.45
N GLY A 20 1.14 -3.46 -17.27
CA GLY A 20 2.58 -3.68 -17.11
C GLY A 20 3.19 -3.00 -15.90
N ASP A 21 4.49 -2.68 -15.97
CA ASP A 21 5.17 -1.91 -14.92
C ASP A 21 4.62 -0.46 -14.91
N ILE A 22 4.29 0.04 -13.72
CA ILE A 22 3.85 1.42 -13.51
C ILE A 22 5.09 2.30 -13.35
N ALA A 23 5.17 3.40 -14.11
CA ALA A 23 6.26 4.36 -14.07
C ALA A 23 6.19 5.28 -12.83
N ALA A 24 6.33 4.67 -11.65
CA ALA A 24 6.34 5.34 -10.35
C ALA A 24 7.49 4.84 -9.46
N GLN A 25 7.94 5.68 -8.56
CA GLN A 25 8.97 5.40 -7.57
C GLN A 25 8.47 5.73 -6.16
N ARG A 26 9.04 5.05 -5.16
CA ARG A 26 8.75 5.31 -3.75
C ARG A 26 9.37 6.64 -3.33
N GLU A 27 8.55 7.56 -2.85
CA GLU A 27 9.00 8.86 -2.35
C GLU A 27 9.35 8.79 -0.86
N ARG A 28 8.47 8.16 -0.06
CA ARG A 28 8.63 8.05 1.40
C ARG A 28 7.74 6.97 1.99
N TYR A 29 8.11 6.50 3.18
CA TYR A 29 7.19 5.76 4.04
C TYR A 29 6.18 6.69 4.71
N LEU A 30 5.00 6.17 5.00
CA LEU A 30 3.88 6.91 5.57
C LEU A 30 3.50 6.32 6.92
N SER A 31 3.42 7.19 7.93
CA SER A 31 2.76 6.86 9.20
C SER A 31 1.24 6.95 9.05
N ARG A 32 0.50 6.42 10.02
CA ARG A 32 -0.97 6.47 10.02
C ARG A 32 -1.52 7.89 10.00
N PRO A 33 -0.97 8.88 10.75
CA PRO A 33 -1.41 10.27 10.65
C PRO A 33 -1.18 10.86 9.26
N LEU A 34 -0.02 10.62 8.64
CA LEU A 34 0.31 11.16 7.32
C LEU A 34 -0.61 10.58 6.24
N LEU A 35 -0.81 9.26 6.24
CA LEU A 35 -1.72 8.61 5.30
C LEU A 35 -3.16 9.09 5.45
N ARG A 36 -3.64 9.27 6.70
CA ARG A 36 -4.96 9.85 6.96
C ARG A 36 -5.08 11.26 6.39
N ASP A 37 -4.05 12.08 6.51
CA ASP A 37 -4.07 13.46 6.03
C ASP A 37 -4.01 13.50 4.49
N MET A 38 -3.25 12.62 3.85
CA MET A 38 -3.26 12.44 2.38
C MET A 38 -4.65 12.07 1.85
N LEU A 39 -5.31 11.08 2.48
CA LEU A 39 -6.67 10.65 2.13
C LEU A 39 -7.71 11.77 2.20
N ARG A 40 -7.45 12.84 2.97
CA ARG A 40 -8.36 13.99 3.10
C ARG A 40 -8.10 15.09 2.08
N GLN A 41 -6.89 15.16 1.51
CA GLN A 41 -6.46 16.28 0.68
C GLN A 41 -6.72 16.02 -0.81
N HIS A 42 -6.49 14.80 -1.28
CA HIS A 42 -6.63 14.45 -2.68
C HIS A 42 -7.06 12.99 -2.86
N PRO A 43 -7.65 12.66 -4.02
CA PRO A 43 -7.78 11.28 -4.46
C PRO A 43 -6.44 10.53 -4.37
N VAL A 44 -6.49 9.28 -3.94
CA VAL A 44 -5.35 8.36 -3.91
C VAL A 44 -5.82 6.99 -4.35
N GLU A 45 -4.93 6.24 -4.99
CA GLU A 45 -5.13 4.82 -5.27
C GLU A 45 -4.32 4.00 -4.29
N PHE A 46 -4.89 2.90 -3.79
CA PHE A 46 -4.10 1.98 -2.98
C PHE A 46 -3.68 0.77 -3.81
N TYR A 47 -2.45 0.33 -3.57
CA TYR A 47 -1.97 -0.95 -4.02
C TYR A 47 -1.61 -1.77 -2.79
N VAL A 48 -2.09 -3.00 -2.70
CA VAL A 48 -1.83 -3.91 -1.58
C VAL A 48 -0.94 -5.03 -2.04
N ALA A 49 0.27 -5.09 -1.49
CA ALA A 49 1.26 -6.11 -1.77
C ALA A 49 1.26 -7.15 -0.67
N ASP A 50 0.95 -8.39 -1.02
CA ASP A 50 0.93 -9.54 -0.11
C ASP A 50 1.66 -10.71 -0.77
N ILE A 51 2.66 -11.27 -0.09
CA ILE A 51 3.55 -12.28 -0.67
C ILE A 51 2.73 -13.52 -1.04
N GLY A 52 2.89 -13.98 -2.29
CA GLY A 52 2.14 -15.09 -2.85
C GLY A 52 0.82 -14.70 -3.51
N SER A 53 0.42 -13.43 -3.41
CA SER A 53 -0.78 -12.87 -4.05
C SER A 53 -0.43 -11.91 -5.19
N PRO A 54 -1.33 -11.71 -6.17
CA PRO A 54 -1.28 -10.58 -7.09
C PRO A 54 -1.20 -9.24 -6.35
N LEU A 55 -0.54 -8.26 -6.95
CA LEU A 55 -0.59 -6.88 -6.47
C LEU A 55 -2.03 -6.36 -6.66
N ARG A 56 -2.70 -6.06 -5.55
CA ARG A 56 -4.14 -5.75 -5.57
C ARG A 56 -4.35 -4.24 -5.58
N ARG A 57 -4.97 -3.73 -6.64
CA ARG A 57 -5.45 -2.34 -6.69
C ARG A 57 -6.73 -2.18 -5.86
N VAL A 58 -6.84 -1.04 -5.18
CA VAL A 58 -8.08 -0.52 -4.62
C VAL A 58 -8.31 0.84 -5.24
N ASP A 59 -9.39 0.96 -5.98
CA ASP A 59 -9.71 2.18 -6.71
C ASP A 59 -10.03 3.32 -5.75
N VAL A 60 -9.86 4.56 -6.23
CA VAL A 60 -10.11 5.81 -5.50
C VAL A 60 -11.44 5.79 -4.74
N GLU A 61 -12.51 5.30 -5.38
CA GLU A 61 -13.86 5.24 -4.81
C GLU A 61 -13.96 4.30 -3.59
N SER A 62 -13.11 3.28 -3.54
CA SER A 62 -13.07 2.25 -2.48
C SER A 62 -12.00 2.52 -1.42
N CYS A 63 -11.00 3.37 -1.69
CA CYS A 63 -9.89 3.64 -0.78
C CYS A 63 -10.35 4.08 0.60
N TYR A 64 -11.34 4.97 0.69
CA TYR A 64 -11.83 5.47 1.97
C TYR A 64 -12.55 4.40 2.80
N GLN A 65 -13.33 3.53 2.13
CA GLN A 65 -13.97 2.40 2.79
C GLN A 65 -12.92 1.41 3.27
N PHE A 66 -11.98 1.03 2.41
CA PHE A 66 -10.89 0.10 2.74
C PHE A 66 -10.03 0.61 3.89
N TRP A 67 -9.71 1.91 3.90
CA TRP A 67 -9.03 2.57 5.00
C TRP A 67 -9.78 2.38 6.32
N LYS A 68 -11.08 2.69 6.35
CA LYS A 68 -11.89 2.58 7.56
C LYS A 68 -12.08 1.15 8.06
N SER A 69 -12.25 0.19 7.15
CA SER A 69 -12.59 -1.18 7.52
C SER A 69 -11.38 -2.01 7.92
N GLU A 70 -10.20 -1.71 7.37
CA GLU A 70 -9.04 -2.60 7.49
C GLU A 70 -7.73 -1.85 7.73
N ALA A 71 -7.32 -0.97 6.82
CA ALA A 71 -5.95 -0.46 6.83
C ALA A 71 -5.64 0.46 8.03
N ALA A 72 -6.60 1.29 8.46
CA ALA A 72 -6.37 2.27 9.53
C ALA A 72 -5.92 1.63 10.86
N ALA A 73 -6.37 0.41 11.16
CA ALA A 73 -5.98 -0.28 12.38
C ALA A 73 -4.61 -0.97 12.28
N ASN A 74 -4.19 -1.32 11.06
CA ASN A 74 -3.05 -2.18 10.79
C ASN A 74 -1.82 -1.46 10.22
N VAL A 75 -1.89 -0.16 9.92
CA VAL A 75 -0.72 0.60 9.47
C VAL A 75 0.27 0.84 10.61
N VAL A 76 1.53 0.53 10.34
CA VAL A 76 2.70 0.79 11.21
C VAL A 76 3.03 2.29 11.17
N ASP A 77 3.23 2.91 12.33
CA ASP A 77 3.54 4.34 12.41
C ASP A 77 5.02 4.67 12.15
N ASP A 78 5.92 3.77 12.54
CA ASP A 78 7.36 3.86 12.31
C ASP A 78 7.88 2.50 11.85
N SER A 79 8.11 2.36 10.54
CA SER A 79 8.59 1.10 9.95
C SER A 79 10.06 0.84 10.25
N GLU A 80 10.85 1.85 10.62
CA GLU A 80 12.29 1.70 10.89
C GLU A 80 12.57 1.24 12.33
N ALA A 81 11.70 1.60 13.28
CA ALA A 81 11.78 1.15 14.67
C ALA A 81 11.48 -0.36 14.86
N GLY A 82 10.92 -1.00 13.84
CA GLY A 82 10.40 -2.37 13.92
C GLY A 82 9.04 -2.44 14.63
N PHE A 83 8.34 -3.56 14.43
CA PHE A 83 6.99 -3.76 14.95
C PHE A 83 6.74 -5.24 15.25
N ARG A 84 5.77 -5.53 16.12
CA ARG A 84 5.32 -6.89 16.43
C ARG A 84 3.92 -7.09 15.88
N LEU A 85 3.70 -8.19 15.18
CA LEU A 85 2.40 -8.49 14.57
C LEU A 85 1.29 -8.69 15.60
N GLU A 86 1.65 -9.19 16.79
CA GLU A 86 0.75 -9.37 17.93
C GLU A 86 0.06 -8.07 18.39
N ASP A 87 0.67 -6.91 18.08
CA ASP A 87 0.12 -5.59 18.43
C ASP A 87 -0.99 -5.15 17.45
N PHE A 88 -1.22 -5.90 16.36
CA PHE A 88 -2.16 -5.55 15.30
C PHE A 88 -3.32 -6.56 15.18
N PRO A 89 -4.55 -6.08 14.91
CA PRO A 89 -5.70 -6.95 14.68
C PRO A 89 -5.47 -8.00 13.59
N GLY A 90 -5.75 -9.27 13.92
CA GLY A 90 -5.54 -10.37 12.97
C GLY A 90 -4.07 -10.74 12.75
N GLN A 91 -3.16 -10.21 13.58
CA GLN A 91 -1.72 -10.49 13.55
C GLN A 91 -1.07 -10.19 12.19
N PHE A 92 -1.49 -9.09 11.56
CA PHE A 92 -0.85 -8.59 10.35
C PHE A 92 -0.71 -7.08 10.42
N ALA A 93 0.28 -6.55 9.71
CA ALA A 93 0.53 -5.11 9.65
C ALA A 93 0.77 -4.64 8.23
N TYR A 94 0.53 -3.36 7.98
CA TYR A 94 0.84 -2.67 6.75
C TYR A 94 1.99 -1.69 6.96
N VAL A 95 3.07 -1.87 6.19
CA VAL A 95 4.04 -0.80 5.96
C VAL A 95 3.53 0.03 4.78
N ALA A 96 3.21 1.29 5.03
CA ALA A 96 2.65 2.18 4.02
C ALA A 96 3.74 3.05 3.39
N SER A 97 3.63 3.32 2.09
CA SER A 97 4.52 4.25 1.39
C SER A 97 3.79 5.00 0.28
N GLU A 98 4.25 6.23 0.03
CA GLU A 98 3.80 7.08 -1.07
C GLU A 98 4.67 6.84 -2.30
N TRP A 99 4.01 6.73 -3.44
CA TRP A 99 4.63 6.54 -4.75
C TRP A 99 4.18 7.63 -5.71
N SER A 100 5.15 8.19 -6.43
CA SER A 100 4.95 9.28 -7.39
C SER A 100 5.71 9.02 -8.69
N GLY A 101 5.39 9.71 -9.77
CA GLY A 101 6.01 9.52 -11.09
C GLY A 101 5.13 9.99 -12.23
N GLU A 102 5.18 9.30 -13.38
CA GLU A 102 4.33 9.56 -14.55
C GLU A 102 2.91 8.97 -14.34
N ILE A 103 2.27 9.35 -13.24
CA ILE A 103 0.96 8.87 -12.81
C ILE A 103 0.02 10.07 -12.57
N GLN A 104 -1.27 9.88 -12.82
CA GLN A 104 -2.26 10.96 -12.64
C GLN A 104 -2.67 11.15 -11.17
N THR A 105 -2.66 10.07 -10.40
CA THR A 105 -3.10 10.04 -9.01
C THR A 105 -1.99 9.43 -8.16
N PRO A 106 -1.62 10.03 -7.01
CA PRO A 106 -0.64 9.44 -6.11
C PRO A 106 -1.06 8.03 -5.67
N ILE A 107 -0.09 7.12 -5.65
CA ILE A 107 -0.29 5.74 -5.21
C ILE A 107 0.19 5.62 -3.77
N VAL A 108 -0.63 4.99 -2.93
CA VAL A 108 -0.21 4.49 -1.63
C VAL A 108 -0.03 2.98 -1.75
N LEU A 109 1.21 2.51 -1.60
CA LEU A 109 1.49 1.09 -1.48
C LEU A 109 1.38 0.67 -0.01
N LEU A 110 0.62 -0.40 0.25
CA LEU A 110 0.48 -1.06 1.53
C LEU A 110 1.12 -2.46 1.44
N GLU A 111 2.29 -2.61 2.05
CA GLU A 111 3.04 -3.85 2.09
C GLU A 111 2.58 -4.65 3.32
N LYS A 112 1.95 -5.80 3.08
CA LYS A 112 1.33 -6.63 4.12
C LYS A 112 2.35 -7.59 4.72
N HIS A 113 2.47 -7.55 6.04
CA HIS A 113 3.32 -8.45 6.83
C HIS A 113 2.46 -9.39 7.68
N HIS A 114 2.83 -10.67 7.68
CA HIS A 114 2.16 -11.80 8.34
C HIS A 114 3.13 -12.59 9.22
#